data_AF-A0A9P3ZNW0-F1
#
_entry.id   AF-A0A9P3ZNW0-F1
#
_cell.length_a   1.000
_cell.length_b   1.000
_cell.length_c   1.000
_cell.angle_alpha   90.00
_cell.angle_beta   90.00
_cell.angle_gamma   90.00
#
_symmetry.space_group_name_H-M   'P 1'
#
loop_
_entity.id
_entity.type
_entity.pdbx_description
1 polymer ?
#
loop_
_entity_poly.entity_id
_entity_poly.type
_entity_poly.pdbx_seq_one_letter_code
_entity_poly.pdbx_strand_id
1 'polypeptide(L)'
;MKISTIALSASLITIQSHMGTSYTTTQMIATPILSFPVATQNENCYKRTMKFRIFPSLLSAALILSISTGCIISHCTTPGDETAPASTVRPGLERELKKDVRYLAKTCHPRPAGYEKNQAKAVEYIARSLADSGAKVTYQPFSADKRPFVNVSAVFPGKSAKRVIVGAHYDTCGDTPGADDNASGVAGLLALGRMLKGISPQYTIELIAYANEEPPYFATEHMGSAQHARKLYTEQIGVKAMICLEMIGYFSDKENSQTYPGPGMGTLYPDKGNFIAIVGNWNSVRLGRDIQKSMRPFLPTVRLNLPQIKGMCMDFSDHRNFWAKDMPAVMITDTSFFRNPNYHQPGDLPETLDYRRMAQVVCGVHQAVLHLAAEEK
;
A
#
# COMPACT_ATOMS: atom_id res chain seq x y z
N MET A 1 -6.79 -21.46 60.96
CA MET A 1 -7.12 -20.02 60.79
C MET A 1 -7.22 -19.77 59.28
N LYS A 2 -8.18 -19.05 58.66
CA LYS A 2 -8.70 -17.67 58.87
C LYS A 2 -7.56 -16.64 58.75
N ILE A 3 -7.59 -15.57 57.94
CA ILE A 3 -8.51 -15.00 56.92
C ILE A 3 -7.64 -14.22 55.89
N SER A 4 -8.03 -13.70 54.71
CA SER A 4 -9.32 -13.48 53.99
C SER A 4 -9.08 -13.45 52.46
N THR A 5 -10.13 -13.64 51.65
CA THR A 5 -10.20 -13.18 50.25
C THR A 5 -10.59 -11.68 50.21
N ILE A 6 -10.18 -10.92 49.18
CA ILE A 6 -10.71 -9.58 48.90
C ILE A 6 -11.38 -9.60 47.51
N ALA A 7 -12.59 -9.04 47.43
CA ALA A 7 -13.31 -8.79 46.18
C ALA A 7 -13.49 -7.27 46.01
N LEU A 8 -13.52 -6.78 44.77
CA LEU A 8 -13.93 -5.41 44.47
C LEU A 8 -15.42 -5.38 44.12
N SER A 9 -16.17 -4.52 44.81
CA SER A 9 -17.56 -4.19 44.50
C SER A 9 -17.65 -2.99 43.57
N ALA A 10 -18.59 -3.01 42.62
CA ALA A 10 -18.94 -1.82 41.83
C ALA A 10 -19.84 -0.87 42.63
N SER A 11 -19.76 0.44 42.33
CA SER A 11 -20.69 1.46 42.82
C SER A 11 -21.19 2.29 41.64
N LEU A 12 -22.51 2.38 41.47
CA LEU A 12 -23.12 3.39 40.59
C LEU A 12 -23.16 4.74 41.31
N ILE A 13 -23.10 5.83 40.54
CA ILE A 13 -23.53 7.15 40.98
C ILE A 13 -24.51 7.69 39.93
N THR A 14 -25.74 7.97 40.36
CA THR A 14 -26.79 8.63 39.59
C THR A 14 -27.20 9.88 40.35
N ILE A 15 -27.15 11.05 39.70
CA ILE A 15 -27.70 12.31 40.23
C ILE A 15 -28.52 12.98 39.13
N GLN A 16 -29.69 13.52 39.49
CA GLN A 16 -30.65 14.14 38.57
C GLN A 16 -30.44 15.64 38.38
N SER A 17 -31.05 16.14 37.30
CA SER A 17 -31.18 17.54 36.87
C SER A 17 -31.72 18.52 37.92
N HIS A 18 -31.37 19.80 37.78
CA HIS A 18 -32.35 20.90 37.75
C HIS A 18 -31.88 22.11 36.92
N MET A 19 -32.79 23.07 36.67
CA MET A 19 -32.63 24.18 35.72
C MET A 19 -31.99 25.44 36.32
N GLY A 20 -31.36 26.28 35.49
CA GLY A 20 -30.86 27.61 35.91
C GLY A 20 -30.35 28.47 34.73
N THR A 21 -30.94 29.65 34.57
CA THR A 21 -30.76 30.64 33.47
C THR A 21 -29.34 31.15 33.20
N SER A 22 -29.11 31.58 31.95
CA SER A 22 -27.87 32.13 31.38
C SER A 22 -27.48 33.55 31.81
N TYR A 23 -26.17 33.83 31.86
CA TYR A 23 -25.59 35.15 31.56
C TYR A 23 -24.34 34.99 30.71
N THR A 24 -24.07 35.96 29.81
CA THR A 24 -22.96 35.90 28.84
C THR A 24 -22.02 37.08 29.04
N THR A 25 -20.73 36.81 29.29
CA THR A 25 -19.69 37.84 29.38
C THR A 25 -18.50 37.43 28.53
N THR A 26 -18.24 38.20 27.45
CA THR A 26 -17.07 37.99 26.59
C THR A 26 -15.87 38.74 27.15
N GLN A 27 -14.73 38.06 27.31
CA GLN A 27 -13.43 38.72 27.42
C GLN A 27 -12.46 38.10 26.42
N MET A 28 -11.99 38.92 25.47
CA MET A 28 -10.87 38.56 24.61
C MET A 28 -9.57 38.90 25.33
N ILE A 29 -8.64 37.96 25.42
CA ILE A 29 -7.27 38.21 25.88
C ILE A 29 -6.37 38.15 24.65
N ALA A 30 -5.95 39.32 24.17
CA ALA A 30 -4.98 39.43 23.08
C ALA A 30 -3.55 39.41 23.64
N THR A 31 -2.71 38.50 23.14
CA THR A 31 -1.26 38.49 23.40
C THR A 31 -0.51 39.24 22.28
N PRO A 32 0.59 39.95 22.58
CA PRO A 32 1.13 40.96 21.68
C PRO A 32 2.01 40.38 20.56
N ILE A 33 1.96 41.03 19.40
CA ILE A 33 2.86 40.77 18.27
C ILE A 33 4.21 41.46 18.54
N LEU A 34 5.28 40.68 18.62
CA LEU A 34 6.66 41.22 18.75
C LEU A 34 7.24 41.54 17.37
N SER A 35 7.03 42.79 16.92
CA SER A 35 7.70 43.35 15.74
C SER A 35 9.07 43.93 16.12
N PHE A 36 10.15 43.43 15.51
CA PHE A 36 11.50 44.02 15.59
C PHE A 36 11.83 44.85 14.34
N PRO A 37 12.70 45.87 14.45
CA PRO A 37 12.79 46.93 13.45
C PRO A 37 13.63 46.58 12.21
N VAL A 38 13.26 47.18 11.08
CA VAL A 38 14.14 47.30 9.91
C VAL A 38 15.25 48.31 10.23
N ALA A 39 16.51 47.90 10.03
CA ALA A 39 17.68 48.78 10.10
C ALA A 39 18.37 48.85 8.72
N THR A 40 19.01 49.98 8.44
CA THR A 40 19.46 50.36 7.09
C THR A 40 20.76 49.69 6.65
N GLN A 41 20.99 49.70 5.32
CA GLN A 41 22.32 49.46 4.75
C GLN A 41 23.38 50.37 5.38
N ASN A 42 24.61 49.88 5.49
CA ASN A 42 25.80 50.72 5.37
C ASN A 42 26.96 49.89 4.80
N GLU A 43 27.89 50.52 4.08
CA GLU A 43 28.94 49.81 3.35
C GLU A 43 30.26 49.64 4.14
N ASN A 44 31.13 48.78 3.59
CA ASN A 44 32.59 48.83 3.72
C ASN A 44 33.21 48.75 5.14
N CYS A 45 33.85 47.61 5.44
CA CYS A 45 35.32 47.47 5.35
C CYS A 45 35.91 46.47 6.36
N TYR A 46 36.38 45.32 5.88
CA TYR A 46 37.74 44.85 6.24
C TYR A 46 38.25 43.79 5.25
N LYS A 47 39.42 44.02 4.65
CA LYS A 47 40.14 42.99 3.87
C LYS A 47 41.10 42.24 4.80
N ARG A 48 40.91 40.93 4.99
CA ARG A 48 41.93 40.06 5.59
C ARG A 48 41.98 38.70 4.89
N THR A 49 42.90 38.57 3.92
CA THR A 49 43.08 37.35 3.12
C THR A 49 43.66 36.21 3.95
N MET A 50 42.82 35.24 4.35
CA MET A 50 43.31 33.92 4.74
C MET A 50 43.65 33.09 3.49
N LYS A 51 44.93 32.77 3.30
CA LYS A 51 45.37 31.83 2.26
C LYS A 51 45.06 30.39 2.69
N PHE A 52 43.86 29.91 2.38
CA PHE A 52 43.55 28.48 2.51
C PHE A 52 44.40 27.66 1.53
N ARG A 53 45.33 26.86 2.07
CA ARG A 53 45.92 25.73 1.34
C ARG A 53 44.83 24.66 1.19
N ILE A 54 44.22 24.57 0.01
CA ILE A 54 43.31 23.48 -0.32
C ILE A 54 44.16 22.20 -0.42
N PHE A 55 43.94 21.26 0.49
CA PHE A 55 44.45 19.90 0.35
C PHE A 55 43.65 19.15 -0.74
N PRO A 56 44.30 18.42 -1.67
CA PRO A 56 43.59 17.74 -2.77
C PRO A 56 42.57 16.67 -2.35
N SER A 57 42.57 16.25 -1.07
CA SER A 57 41.72 15.16 -0.55
C SER A 57 40.22 15.46 -0.51
N LEU A 58 39.81 16.73 -0.49
CA LEU A 58 38.39 17.10 -0.35
C LEU A 58 37.58 16.86 -1.63
N LEU A 59 38.16 17.02 -2.84
CA LEU A 59 37.48 16.64 -4.08
C LEU A 59 37.22 15.13 -4.12
N SER A 60 38.22 14.32 -3.74
CA SER A 60 38.07 12.86 -3.69
C SER A 60 36.98 12.44 -2.69
N ALA A 61 36.91 13.06 -1.52
CA ALA A 61 35.88 12.79 -0.53
C ALA A 61 34.47 13.15 -1.04
N ALA A 62 34.30 14.35 -1.64
CA ALA A 62 33.03 14.78 -2.23
C ALA A 62 32.62 13.88 -3.41
N LEU A 63 33.57 13.51 -4.27
CA LEU A 63 33.33 12.60 -5.40
C LEU A 63 32.92 11.21 -4.92
N ILE A 64 33.62 10.62 -3.95
CA ILE A 64 33.27 9.32 -3.36
C ILE A 64 31.89 9.38 -2.67
N LEU A 65 31.56 10.48 -1.99
CA LEU A 65 30.23 10.65 -1.38
C LEU A 65 29.13 10.80 -2.44
N SER A 66 29.40 11.49 -3.56
CA SER A 66 28.46 11.61 -4.68
C SER A 66 28.28 10.29 -5.43
N ILE A 67 29.35 9.50 -5.61
CA ILE A 67 29.31 8.18 -6.24
C ILE A 67 28.58 7.18 -5.33
N SER A 68 28.86 7.17 -4.02
CA SER A 68 28.16 6.27 -3.11
C SER A 68 26.67 6.63 -2.99
N THR A 69 26.32 7.91 -2.89
CA THR A 69 24.93 8.39 -2.88
C THR A 69 24.23 8.07 -4.20
N GLY A 70 24.88 8.32 -5.35
CA GLY A 70 24.35 7.98 -6.67
C GLY A 70 24.15 6.47 -6.88
N CYS A 71 25.10 5.65 -6.41
CA CYS A 71 24.96 4.19 -6.41
C CYS A 71 23.82 3.71 -5.50
N ILE A 72 23.65 4.30 -4.31
CA ILE A 72 22.53 3.99 -3.40
C ILE A 72 21.19 4.39 -4.05
N ILE A 73 21.10 5.59 -4.63
CA ILE A 73 19.90 6.03 -5.38
C ILE A 73 19.61 5.06 -6.53
N SER A 74 20.59 4.69 -7.36
CA SER A 74 20.42 3.73 -8.45
C SER A 74 20.04 2.31 -7.98
N HIS A 75 20.51 1.89 -6.79
CA HIS A 75 20.15 0.59 -6.21
C HIS A 75 18.76 0.58 -5.55
N CYS A 76 18.30 1.71 -5.03
CA CYS A 76 17.00 1.85 -4.36
C CYS A 76 15.87 2.38 -5.25
N THR A 77 16.20 3.03 -6.37
CA THR A 77 15.25 3.73 -7.24
C THR A 77 15.48 3.39 -8.71
N THR A 78 14.51 3.70 -9.57
CA THR A 78 14.73 3.79 -11.02
C THR A 78 13.97 4.97 -11.59
N PRO A 79 14.55 5.77 -12.51
CA PRO A 79 13.72 6.55 -13.43
C PRO A 79 12.84 5.56 -14.22
N GLY A 80 11.62 5.96 -14.56
CA GLY A 80 10.71 5.11 -15.33
C GLY A 80 11.15 5.02 -16.79
N ASP A 81 11.19 3.81 -17.37
CA ASP A 81 11.27 3.69 -18.83
C ASP A 81 9.94 4.18 -19.43
N GLU A 82 9.95 5.23 -20.24
CA GLU A 82 8.74 5.72 -20.92
C GLU A 82 8.13 4.67 -21.87
N THR A 83 8.94 3.71 -22.34
CA THR A 83 8.54 2.66 -23.27
C THR A 83 8.78 1.26 -22.70
N ALA A 84 7.70 0.58 -22.31
CA ALA A 84 7.71 -0.87 -22.16
C ALA A 84 7.39 -1.55 -23.50
N PRO A 85 8.03 -2.69 -23.83
CA PRO A 85 7.76 -3.40 -25.08
C PRO A 85 6.35 -4.03 -25.09
N ALA A 86 5.87 -4.35 -26.29
CA ALA A 86 4.50 -4.84 -26.52
C ALA A 86 4.31 -6.33 -26.17
N SER A 87 4.58 -6.73 -24.92
CA SER A 87 4.26 -8.09 -24.46
C SER A 87 2.76 -8.32 -24.46
N THR A 88 2.32 -9.38 -25.15
CA THR A 88 0.90 -9.67 -25.39
C THR A 88 0.14 -9.93 -24.09
N VAL A 89 -0.79 -9.04 -23.74
CA VAL A 89 -1.76 -9.23 -22.66
C VAL A 89 -2.72 -10.38 -23.01
N ARG A 90 -3.11 -11.19 -22.01
CA ARG A 90 -4.04 -12.31 -22.24
C ARG A 90 -5.37 -11.82 -22.84
N PRO A 91 -5.82 -12.36 -24.00
CA PRO A 91 -7.09 -11.97 -24.60
C PRO A 91 -8.27 -12.07 -23.63
N GLY A 92 -9.07 -11.00 -23.55
CA GLY A 92 -10.24 -10.90 -22.68
C GLY A 92 -9.97 -10.48 -21.22
N LEU A 93 -8.70 -10.38 -20.78
CA LEU A 93 -8.37 -10.01 -19.40
C LEU A 93 -8.97 -8.65 -18.99
N GLU A 94 -8.87 -7.62 -19.83
CA GLU A 94 -9.47 -6.29 -19.58
C GLU A 94 -10.97 -6.36 -19.26
N ARG A 95 -11.71 -7.22 -19.98
CA ARG A 95 -13.15 -7.42 -19.81
C ARG A 95 -13.47 -8.17 -18.51
N GLU A 96 -12.62 -9.11 -18.11
CA GLU A 96 -12.75 -9.79 -16.82
C GLU A 96 -12.48 -8.84 -15.65
N LEU A 97 -11.40 -8.05 -15.71
CA LEU A 97 -11.09 -7.03 -14.70
C LEU A 97 -12.22 -6.01 -14.60
N LYS A 98 -12.75 -5.53 -15.74
CA LYS A 98 -13.91 -4.62 -15.78
C LYS A 98 -15.19 -5.24 -15.22
N LYS A 99 -15.39 -6.56 -15.36
CA LYS A 99 -16.51 -7.26 -14.69
C LYS A 99 -16.29 -7.30 -13.17
N ASP A 100 -15.11 -7.71 -12.72
CA ASP A 100 -14.81 -7.93 -11.31
C ASP A 100 -14.85 -6.60 -10.52
N VAL A 101 -14.21 -5.53 -11.03
CA VAL A 101 -14.28 -4.19 -10.43
C VAL A 101 -15.73 -3.68 -10.37
N ARG A 102 -16.51 -3.82 -11.45
CA ARG A 102 -17.92 -3.36 -11.47
C ARG A 102 -18.78 -4.09 -10.45
N TYR A 103 -18.55 -5.38 -10.22
CA TYR A 103 -19.30 -6.12 -9.21
C TYR A 103 -19.00 -5.61 -7.81
N LEU A 104 -17.71 -5.47 -7.45
CA LEU A 104 -17.29 -5.00 -6.15
C LEU A 104 -17.72 -3.54 -5.88
N ALA A 105 -17.54 -2.65 -6.85
CA ALA A 105 -17.79 -1.22 -6.70
C ALA A 105 -19.24 -0.77 -7.02
N LYS A 106 -20.12 -1.66 -7.48
CA LYS A 106 -21.56 -1.34 -7.70
C LYS A 106 -22.53 -2.33 -7.06
N THR A 107 -22.25 -3.63 -7.04
CA THR A 107 -23.13 -4.65 -6.43
C THR A 107 -22.86 -4.84 -4.93
N CYS A 108 -21.60 -4.67 -4.52
CA CYS A 108 -21.17 -4.76 -3.12
C CYS A 108 -20.97 -3.40 -2.45
N HIS A 109 -21.04 -2.26 -3.16
CA HIS A 109 -20.79 -0.95 -2.55
C HIS A 109 -21.93 -0.50 -1.59
N PRO A 110 -21.61 0.28 -0.53
CA PRO A 110 -20.26 0.52 -0.01
C PRO A 110 -19.78 -0.68 0.84
N ARG A 111 -18.47 -0.82 1.05
CA ARG A 111 -17.84 -2.00 1.70
C ARG A 111 -17.15 -1.76 3.06
N PRO A 112 -17.32 -0.64 3.81
CA PRO A 112 -16.61 -0.44 5.08
C PRO A 112 -17.18 -1.32 6.19
N ALA A 113 -16.50 -1.33 7.34
CA ALA A 113 -17.00 -1.96 8.56
C ALA A 113 -18.34 -1.36 9.02
N GLY A 114 -19.33 -2.20 9.33
CA GLY A 114 -20.72 -1.77 9.58
C GLY A 114 -21.67 -1.98 8.39
N TYR A 115 -21.16 -2.49 7.26
CA TYR A 115 -21.95 -2.91 6.09
C TYR A 115 -21.77 -4.41 5.84
N GLU A 116 -22.00 -5.23 6.88
CA GLU A 116 -21.68 -6.67 6.90
C GLU A 116 -22.39 -7.44 5.77
N LYS A 117 -23.61 -7.04 5.39
CA LYS A 117 -24.35 -7.61 4.24
C LYS A 117 -23.65 -7.38 2.90
N ASN A 118 -22.93 -6.27 2.75
CA ASN A 118 -22.19 -5.93 1.54
C ASN A 118 -20.80 -6.56 1.52
N GLN A 119 -20.10 -6.55 2.67
CA GLN A 119 -18.87 -7.31 2.84
C GLN A 119 -19.10 -8.82 2.59
N ALA A 120 -20.23 -9.39 3.04
CA ALA A 120 -20.60 -10.78 2.76
C ALA A 120 -20.76 -11.07 1.25
N LYS A 121 -21.39 -10.18 0.47
CA LYS A 121 -21.45 -10.31 -1.01
C LYS A 121 -20.06 -10.29 -1.66
N ALA A 122 -19.16 -9.44 -1.16
CA ALA A 122 -17.79 -9.35 -1.66
C ALA A 122 -17.03 -10.65 -1.34
N VAL A 123 -17.10 -11.13 -0.10
CA VAL A 123 -16.53 -12.40 0.36
C VAL A 123 -17.04 -13.58 -0.47
N GLU A 124 -18.35 -13.68 -0.73
CA GLU A 124 -18.94 -14.72 -1.58
C GLU A 124 -18.41 -14.65 -3.02
N TYR A 125 -18.37 -13.45 -3.62
CA TYR A 125 -17.89 -13.24 -4.99
C TYR A 125 -16.40 -13.59 -5.13
N ILE A 126 -15.58 -13.12 -4.19
CA ILE A 126 -14.15 -13.38 -4.13
C ILE A 126 -13.91 -14.89 -3.96
N ALA A 127 -14.54 -15.53 -2.97
CA ALA A 127 -14.40 -16.96 -2.75
C ALA A 127 -14.79 -17.80 -3.98
N ARG A 128 -15.91 -17.47 -4.64
CA ARG A 128 -16.36 -18.14 -5.87
C ARG A 128 -15.37 -17.97 -7.01
N SER A 129 -14.95 -16.73 -7.32
CA SER A 129 -14.00 -16.49 -8.42
C SER A 129 -12.59 -17.00 -8.11
N LEU A 130 -12.22 -17.18 -6.84
CA LEU A 130 -11.00 -17.86 -6.43
C LEU A 130 -11.13 -19.38 -6.59
N ALA A 131 -12.28 -19.98 -6.28
CA ALA A 131 -12.51 -21.42 -6.49
C ALA A 131 -12.42 -21.83 -7.98
N ASP A 132 -12.82 -20.95 -8.90
CA ASP A 132 -12.71 -21.17 -10.36
C ASP A 132 -11.27 -21.48 -10.83
N SER A 133 -10.25 -21.08 -10.07
CA SER A 133 -8.83 -21.41 -10.32
C SER A 133 -8.49 -22.89 -10.11
N GLY A 134 -9.32 -23.64 -9.36
CA GLY A 134 -9.01 -24.98 -8.87
C GLY A 134 -8.16 -25.02 -7.60
N ALA A 135 -7.75 -23.87 -7.06
CA ALA A 135 -7.07 -23.79 -5.76
C ALA A 135 -8.01 -24.08 -4.58
N LYS A 136 -7.45 -24.50 -3.45
CA LYS A 136 -8.21 -24.60 -2.20
C LYS A 136 -8.49 -23.20 -1.67
N VAL A 137 -9.76 -22.81 -1.65
CA VAL A 137 -10.21 -21.59 -0.95
C VAL A 137 -10.18 -21.84 0.57
N THR A 138 -9.69 -20.86 1.32
CA THR A 138 -9.70 -20.87 2.79
C THR A 138 -10.20 -19.54 3.33
N TYR A 139 -10.69 -19.55 4.57
CA TYR A 139 -11.23 -18.39 5.26
C TYR A 139 -10.47 -18.21 6.57
N GLN A 140 -9.99 -16.99 6.84
CA GLN A 140 -9.43 -16.61 8.14
C GLN A 140 -10.43 -15.67 8.84
N PRO A 141 -11.38 -16.19 9.64
CA PRO A 141 -12.26 -15.37 10.44
C PRO A 141 -11.50 -14.70 11.58
N PHE A 142 -11.85 -13.46 11.89
CA PHE A 142 -11.36 -12.70 13.04
C PHE A 142 -12.44 -11.70 13.51
N SER A 143 -12.17 -10.98 14.60
CA SER A 143 -13.12 -9.99 15.14
C SER A 143 -12.46 -8.65 15.46
N ALA A 144 -13.19 -7.57 15.25
CA ALA A 144 -12.84 -6.21 15.66
C ALA A 144 -14.10 -5.49 16.17
N ASP A 145 -14.02 -4.76 17.29
CA ASP A 145 -15.17 -4.15 17.98
C ASP A 145 -16.38 -5.09 18.18
N LYS A 146 -16.12 -6.39 18.42
CA LYS A 146 -17.11 -7.48 18.53
C LYS A 146 -17.87 -7.79 17.22
N ARG A 147 -17.55 -7.15 16.09
CA ARG A 147 -18.02 -7.49 14.75
C ARG A 147 -17.13 -8.59 14.13
N PRO A 148 -17.70 -9.56 13.40
CA PRO A 148 -16.94 -10.58 12.69
C PRO A 148 -16.46 -10.10 11.32
N PHE A 149 -15.23 -10.43 10.97
CA PHE A 149 -14.60 -10.16 9.68
C PHE A 149 -13.87 -11.41 9.16
N VAL A 150 -13.51 -11.44 7.89
CA VAL A 150 -12.89 -12.63 7.29
C VAL A 150 -11.96 -12.28 6.13
N ASN A 151 -10.71 -12.76 6.18
CA ASN A 151 -9.88 -12.78 4.97
C ASN A 151 -10.21 -14.02 4.15
N VAL A 152 -10.18 -13.91 2.82
CA VAL A 152 -10.44 -15.03 1.90
C VAL A 152 -9.18 -15.32 1.10
N SER A 153 -8.62 -16.53 1.20
CA SER A 153 -7.42 -16.91 0.44
C SER A 153 -7.63 -18.09 -0.50
N ALA A 154 -6.81 -18.17 -1.54
CA ALA A 154 -6.65 -19.31 -2.43
C ALA A 154 -5.19 -19.78 -2.37
N VAL A 155 -5.01 -21.05 -2.00
CA VAL A 155 -3.68 -21.65 -1.83
C VAL A 155 -3.39 -22.62 -2.98
N PHE A 156 -2.26 -22.39 -3.65
CA PHE A 156 -1.70 -23.24 -4.70
C PHE A 156 -0.46 -23.94 -4.11
N PRO A 157 -0.57 -25.19 -3.62
CA PRO A 157 0.51 -25.86 -2.90
C PRO A 157 1.75 -26.06 -3.77
N GLY A 158 2.91 -25.65 -3.26
CA GLY A 158 4.21 -25.98 -3.83
C GLY A 158 4.92 -27.09 -3.05
N LYS A 159 6.08 -27.53 -3.53
CA LYS A 159 6.91 -28.52 -2.80
C LYS A 159 7.32 -28.04 -1.40
N SER A 160 7.43 -26.73 -1.21
CA SER A 160 7.73 -26.07 0.06
C SER A 160 6.54 -25.27 0.58
N ALA A 161 6.29 -25.36 1.89
CA ALA A 161 5.27 -24.58 2.58
C ALA A 161 5.57 -23.06 2.62
N LYS A 162 6.84 -22.66 2.39
CA LYS A 162 7.26 -21.25 2.33
C LYS A 162 6.44 -20.50 1.29
N ARG A 163 6.00 -19.27 1.62
CA ARG A 163 4.97 -18.55 0.88
C ARG A 163 5.48 -17.48 -0.07
N VAL A 164 4.92 -17.46 -1.28
CA VAL A 164 4.83 -16.26 -2.14
C VAL A 164 3.39 -15.76 -2.05
N ILE A 165 3.19 -14.59 -1.45
CA ILE A 165 1.87 -14.05 -1.15
C ILE A 165 1.56 -12.91 -2.11
N VAL A 166 0.34 -12.88 -2.66
CA VAL A 166 -0.24 -11.66 -3.23
C VAL A 166 -1.49 -11.32 -2.44
N GLY A 167 -1.72 -10.05 -2.12
CA GLY A 167 -2.95 -9.63 -1.48
C GLY A 167 -3.38 -8.21 -1.80
N ALA A 168 -4.65 -7.94 -1.54
CA ALA A 168 -5.32 -6.66 -1.68
C ALA A 168 -6.50 -6.62 -0.70
N HIS A 169 -6.90 -5.45 -0.23
CA HIS A 169 -8.06 -5.34 0.65
C HIS A 169 -9.37 -5.17 -0.14
N TYR A 170 -10.49 -5.60 0.44
CA TYR A 170 -11.79 -5.61 -0.25
C TYR A 170 -12.83 -4.65 0.35
N ASP A 171 -12.50 -3.91 1.40
CA ASP A 171 -13.31 -2.84 1.98
C ASP A 171 -13.20 -1.53 1.16
N THR A 172 -13.55 -0.39 1.77
CA THR A 172 -13.57 0.98 1.21
C THR A 172 -13.57 2.02 2.32
N CYS A 173 -12.96 3.18 2.10
CA CYS A 173 -13.14 4.34 2.96
C CYS A 173 -14.58 4.85 2.85
N GLY A 174 -15.29 4.86 4.00
CA GLY A 174 -16.64 5.43 4.10
C GLY A 174 -17.63 4.84 3.09
N ASP A 175 -18.46 5.71 2.52
CA ASP A 175 -19.50 5.37 1.54
C ASP A 175 -19.02 5.43 0.08
N THR A 176 -17.72 5.41 -0.18
CA THR A 176 -17.18 5.45 -1.55
C THR A 176 -17.54 4.19 -2.37
N PRO A 177 -17.51 4.25 -3.72
CA PRO A 177 -17.68 3.07 -4.55
C PRO A 177 -16.45 2.16 -4.51
N GLY A 178 -15.26 2.76 -4.38
CA GLY A 178 -14.00 2.05 -4.21
C GLY A 178 -13.71 1.12 -5.38
N ALA A 179 -13.57 1.69 -6.57
CA ALA A 179 -13.35 1.02 -7.83
C ALA A 179 -11.86 0.86 -8.14
N ASP A 180 -11.09 1.93 -8.02
CA ASP A 180 -9.64 1.85 -7.93
C ASP A 180 -9.24 1.33 -6.55
N ASP A 181 -9.95 1.78 -5.51
CA ASP A 181 -9.60 1.68 -4.09
C ASP A 181 -10.55 0.74 -3.30
N ASN A 182 -10.23 -0.53 -3.09
CA ASN A 182 -9.19 -1.32 -3.74
C ASN A 182 -9.80 -2.51 -4.53
N ALA A 183 -10.97 -2.28 -5.14
CA ALA A 183 -11.56 -3.26 -6.06
C ALA A 183 -10.66 -3.54 -7.27
N SER A 184 -9.74 -2.62 -7.62
CA SER A 184 -8.75 -2.84 -8.67
C SER A 184 -7.74 -3.93 -8.26
N GLY A 185 -7.15 -3.84 -7.07
CA GLY A 185 -6.22 -4.85 -6.53
C GLY A 185 -6.90 -6.21 -6.36
N VAL A 186 -8.16 -6.23 -5.85
CA VAL A 186 -8.94 -7.47 -5.74
C VAL A 186 -9.26 -8.07 -7.11
N ALA A 187 -9.67 -7.28 -8.11
CA ALA A 187 -9.88 -7.79 -9.47
C ALA A 187 -8.58 -8.35 -10.08
N GLY A 188 -7.43 -7.71 -9.80
CA GLY A 188 -6.11 -8.23 -10.13
C GLY A 188 -5.82 -9.58 -9.46
N LEU A 189 -6.13 -9.71 -8.17
CA LEU A 189 -6.00 -10.95 -7.40
C LEU A 189 -6.86 -12.09 -7.99
N LEU A 190 -8.11 -11.80 -8.36
CA LEU A 190 -9.00 -12.78 -8.99
C LEU A 190 -8.50 -13.22 -10.38
N ALA A 191 -7.97 -12.28 -11.17
CA ALA A 191 -7.37 -12.58 -12.46
C ALA A 191 -6.07 -13.41 -12.33
N LEU A 192 -5.23 -13.14 -11.32
CA LEU A 192 -4.07 -13.97 -10.99
C LEU A 192 -4.50 -15.40 -10.65
N GLY A 193 -5.58 -15.58 -9.88
CA GLY A 193 -6.14 -16.89 -9.59
C GLY A 193 -6.50 -17.66 -10.87
N ARG A 194 -7.23 -17.01 -11.79
CA ARG A 194 -7.58 -17.59 -13.10
C ARG A 194 -6.34 -17.92 -13.96
N MET A 195 -5.25 -17.15 -13.82
CA MET A 195 -3.99 -17.32 -14.56
C MET A 195 -2.97 -18.28 -13.91
N LEU A 196 -3.21 -18.74 -12.67
CA LEU A 196 -2.38 -19.74 -11.97
C LEU A 196 -3.00 -21.15 -11.99
N LYS A 197 -4.12 -21.34 -12.69
CA LYS A 197 -4.82 -22.63 -12.81
C LYS A 197 -3.89 -23.72 -13.36
N GLY A 198 -3.72 -24.80 -12.61
CA GLY A 198 -2.88 -25.94 -12.98
C GLY A 198 -1.37 -25.80 -12.69
N ILE A 199 -0.93 -24.74 -12.02
CA ILE A 199 0.48 -24.57 -11.64
C ILE A 199 0.95 -25.60 -10.61
N SER A 200 2.22 -26.01 -10.68
CA SER A 200 2.93 -26.80 -9.66
C SER A 200 4.23 -26.08 -9.27
N PRO A 201 4.19 -25.14 -8.29
CA PRO A 201 5.31 -24.28 -7.96
C PRO A 201 6.29 -24.92 -6.96
N GLN A 202 7.46 -24.31 -6.75
CA GLN A 202 8.42 -24.74 -5.73
C GLN A 202 8.03 -24.22 -4.35
N TYR A 203 7.75 -22.92 -4.24
CA TYR A 203 7.13 -22.31 -3.06
C TYR A 203 5.62 -22.25 -3.22
N THR A 204 4.88 -22.44 -2.12
CA THR A 204 3.43 -22.33 -2.12
C THR A 204 3.00 -20.90 -2.42
N ILE A 205 2.12 -20.72 -3.41
CA ILE A 205 1.53 -19.42 -3.72
C ILE A 205 0.23 -19.26 -2.93
N GLU A 206 0.03 -18.10 -2.33
CA GLU A 206 -1.20 -17.74 -1.62
C GLU A 206 -1.71 -16.38 -2.10
N LEU A 207 -2.90 -16.38 -2.70
CA LEU A 207 -3.63 -15.17 -3.09
C LEU A 207 -4.64 -14.87 -1.99
N ILE A 208 -4.65 -13.69 -1.38
CA ILE A 208 -5.52 -13.39 -0.24
C ILE A 208 -6.16 -12.00 -0.31
N ALA A 209 -7.49 -11.96 -0.18
CA ALA A 209 -8.25 -10.73 -0.03
C ALA A 209 -8.42 -10.41 1.46
N TYR A 210 -8.03 -9.20 1.87
CA TYR A 210 -8.05 -8.75 3.26
C TYR A 210 -9.29 -7.89 3.57
N ALA A 211 -9.79 -8.00 4.79
CA ALA A 211 -10.78 -7.06 5.34
C ALA A 211 -10.09 -5.96 6.15
N ASN A 212 -10.76 -4.83 6.33
CA ASN A 212 -10.41 -3.81 7.34
C ASN A 212 -9.01 -3.19 7.16
N GLU A 213 -8.58 -2.90 5.93
CA GLU A 213 -7.42 -2.02 5.74
C GLU A 213 -7.78 -0.60 6.21
N GLU A 214 -8.98 -0.16 5.84
CA GLU A 214 -9.41 1.24 5.89
C GLU A 214 -9.74 1.76 7.29
N PRO A 215 -9.82 3.09 7.51
CA PRO A 215 -10.33 3.68 8.74
C PRO A 215 -11.73 3.15 9.09
N PRO A 216 -11.98 2.75 10.36
CA PRO A 216 -11.19 3.05 11.56
C PRO A 216 -10.09 2.04 11.90
N TYR A 217 -9.86 1.00 11.08
CA TYR A 217 -8.94 -0.09 11.41
C TYR A 217 -7.53 0.05 10.85
N PHE A 218 -7.31 0.97 9.90
CA PHE A 218 -6.00 1.36 9.40
C PHE A 218 -4.94 1.54 10.51
N ALA A 219 -3.75 1.00 10.26
CA ALA A 219 -2.60 0.98 11.18
C ALA A 219 -2.80 0.18 12.49
N THR A 220 -3.93 -0.52 12.68
CA THR A 220 -4.19 -1.32 13.89
C THR A 220 -3.99 -2.82 13.67
N GLU A 221 -3.95 -3.58 14.77
CA GLU A 221 -3.96 -5.05 14.70
C GLU A 221 -5.32 -5.65 14.31
N HIS A 222 -6.35 -4.83 14.07
CA HIS A 222 -7.64 -5.24 13.52
C HIS A 222 -7.69 -5.25 11.98
N MET A 223 -6.60 -4.86 11.30
CA MET A 223 -6.46 -5.09 9.86
C MET A 223 -6.37 -6.58 9.53
N GLY A 224 -7.00 -7.00 8.43
CA GLY A 224 -6.96 -8.39 7.95
C GLY A 224 -5.54 -8.87 7.67
N SER A 225 -4.69 -8.02 7.08
CA SER A 225 -3.26 -8.31 6.89
C SER A 225 -2.46 -8.36 8.20
N ALA A 226 -2.84 -7.61 9.23
CA ALA A 226 -2.23 -7.74 10.56
C ALA A 226 -2.53 -9.11 11.18
N GLN A 227 -3.77 -9.59 11.05
CA GLN A 227 -4.17 -10.92 11.48
C GLN A 227 -3.46 -12.03 10.67
N HIS A 228 -3.27 -11.85 9.36
CA HIS A 228 -2.54 -12.81 8.53
C HIS A 228 -1.03 -12.85 8.85
N ALA A 229 -0.37 -11.69 8.91
CA ALA A 229 1.05 -11.60 9.26
C ALA A 229 1.34 -12.12 10.68
N ARG A 230 0.42 -11.89 11.65
CA ARG A 230 0.46 -12.50 12.99
C ARG A 230 0.41 -14.03 12.91
N LYS A 231 -0.53 -14.59 12.13
CA LYS A 231 -0.69 -16.05 11.95
C LYS A 231 0.58 -16.67 11.36
N LEU A 232 1.10 -16.12 10.26
CA LEU A 232 2.31 -16.61 9.59
C LEU A 232 3.52 -16.58 10.52
N TYR A 233 3.67 -15.53 11.31
CA TYR A 233 4.77 -15.39 12.28
C TYR A 233 4.67 -16.42 13.42
N THR A 234 3.49 -16.56 14.04
CA THR A 234 3.27 -17.49 15.16
C THR A 234 3.38 -18.95 14.74
N GLU A 235 2.90 -19.30 13.54
CA GLU A 235 3.02 -20.65 12.96
C GLU A 235 4.38 -20.90 12.28
N GLN A 236 5.29 -19.91 12.30
CA GLN A 236 6.63 -19.96 11.68
C GLN A 236 6.62 -20.30 10.17
N ILE A 237 5.53 -19.94 9.48
CA ILE A 237 5.38 -20.10 8.03
C ILE A 237 6.24 -19.02 7.36
N GLY A 238 7.42 -19.43 6.89
CA GLY A 238 8.36 -18.52 6.23
C GLY A 238 7.75 -17.84 5.00
N VAL A 239 7.97 -16.54 4.86
CA VAL A 239 7.59 -15.75 3.68
C VAL A 239 8.82 -15.57 2.78
N LYS A 240 8.67 -15.86 1.48
CA LYS A 240 9.63 -15.55 0.41
C LYS A 240 9.42 -14.13 -0.10
N ALA A 241 8.15 -13.75 -0.26
CA ALA A 241 7.70 -12.43 -0.70
C ALA A 241 6.23 -12.24 -0.30
N MET A 242 5.85 -11.00 0.00
CA MET A 242 4.47 -10.52 -0.07
C MET A 242 4.38 -9.37 -1.07
N ILE A 243 3.36 -9.42 -1.93
CA ILE A 243 3.05 -8.38 -2.91
C ILE A 243 1.66 -7.85 -2.56
N CYS A 244 1.61 -6.62 -2.05
CA CYS A 244 0.37 -5.87 -1.95
C CYS A 244 0.02 -5.27 -3.32
N LEU A 245 -1.22 -5.39 -3.75
CA LEU A 245 -1.79 -4.65 -4.89
C LEU A 245 -2.67 -3.55 -4.32
N GLU A 246 -2.29 -2.30 -4.54
CA GLU A 246 -2.92 -1.14 -3.92
C GLU A 246 -3.18 -0.04 -4.93
N MET A 247 -4.42 0.13 -5.38
CA MET A 247 -4.80 1.01 -6.51
C MET A 247 -3.94 0.73 -7.76
N ILE A 248 -4.45 -0.11 -8.66
CA ILE A 248 -3.74 -0.56 -9.88
C ILE A 248 -4.50 -0.22 -11.16
N GLY A 249 -5.49 0.67 -11.09
CA GLY A 249 -6.41 0.99 -12.16
C GLY A 249 -6.28 2.39 -12.74
N TYR A 250 -5.73 3.37 -12.02
CA TYR A 250 -5.74 4.77 -12.46
C TYR A 250 -4.43 5.21 -13.15
N PHE A 251 -4.55 5.61 -14.42
CA PHE A 251 -3.42 6.05 -15.24
C PHE A 251 -3.76 7.30 -16.03
N SER A 252 -2.75 8.13 -16.28
CA SER A 252 -2.87 9.37 -17.06
C SER A 252 -1.59 9.67 -17.85
N ASP A 253 -1.76 9.90 -19.16
CA ASP A 253 -0.70 10.34 -20.06
C ASP A 253 -0.54 11.87 -20.12
N LYS A 254 -1.32 12.63 -19.34
CA LYS A 254 -1.22 14.10 -19.29
C LYS A 254 0.06 14.54 -18.60
N GLU A 255 0.71 15.58 -19.13
CA GLU A 255 1.80 16.30 -18.46
C GLU A 255 1.38 16.70 -17.03
N ASN A 256 2.29 16.63 -16.06
CA ASN A 256 2.06 16.99 -14.64
C ASN A 256 0.90 16.24 -13.95
N SER A 257 0.53 15.04 -14.41
CA SER A 257 -0.50 14.21 -13.77
C SER A 257 0.02 13.30 -12.64
N GLN A 258 1.30 13.39 -12.33
CA GLN A 258 1.95 12.71 -11.23
C GLN A 258 2.59 13.74 -10.28
N THR A 259 2.30 13.61 -8.99
CA THR A 259 2.96 14.36 -7.91
C THR A 259 3.76 13.42 -7.00
N TYR A 260 4.48 13.98 -6.02
CA TYR A 260 5.35 13.22 -5.11
C TYR A 260 5.40 13.86 -3.70
N PRO A 261 5.67 13.07 -2.64
CA PRO A 261 5.68 13.58 -1.26
C PRO A 261 6.85 14.52 -0.93
N GLY A 262 7.98 14.39 -1.63
CA GLY A 262 9.20 15.15 -1.35
C GLY A 262 9.49 16.23 -2.39
N PRO A 263 9.88 17.46 -1.98
CA PRO A 263 10.32 18.48 -2.93
C PRO A 263 11.53 17.99 -3.73
N GLY A 264 11.54 18.29 -5.03
CA GLY A 264 12.59 17.84 -5.96
C GLY A 264 12.46 16.39 -6.46
N MET A 265 11.58 15.55 -5.91
CA MET A 265 11.40 14.17 -6.41
C MET A 265 10.99 14.12 -7.89
N GLY A 266 10.17 15.06 -8.35
CA GLY A 266 9.79 15.22 -9.78
C GLY A 266 10.93 15.60 -10.73
N THR A 267 12.19 15.66 -10.28
CA THR A 267 13.38 15.75 -11.15
C THR A 267 14.02 14.39 -11.43
N LEU A 268 13.62 13.34 -10.70
CA LEU A 268 14.15 11.97 -10.81
C LEU A 268 13.10 10.96 -11.32
N TYR A 269 11.81 11.27 -11.18
CA TYR A 269 10.70 10.39 -11.55
C TYR A 269 9.75 11.08 -12.56
N PRO A 270 8.94 10.32 -13.33
CA PRO A 270 8.09 10.88 -14.38
C PRO A 270 7.04 11.86 -13.89
N ASP A 271 6.72 12.87 -14.70
CA ASP A 271 5.64 13.83 -14.46
C ASP A 271 4.25 13.29 -14.88
N LYS A 272 4.24 12.24 -15.71
CA LYS A 272 3.06 11.53 -16.20
C LYS A 272 2.70 10.34 -15.31
N GLY A 273 1.43 10.25 -14.96
CA GLY A 273 0.87 9.11 -14.22
C GLY A 273 0.65 7.86 -15.06
N ASN A 274 1.58 7.47 -15.95
CA ASN A 274 1.39 6.35 -16.89
C ASN A 274 2.26 5.11 -16.60
N PHE A 275 2.89 5.07 -15.42
CA PHE A 275 3.68 3.94 -14.88
C PHE A 275 3.01 3.30 -13.66
N ILE A 276 3.45 2.09 -13.27
CA ILE A 276 3.12 1.49 -11.96
C ILE A 276 4.33 1.59 -11.02
N ALA A 277 4.10 1.98 -9.77
CA ALA A 277 5.14 2.05 -8.75
C ALA A 277 5.32 0.70 -8.04
N ILE A 278 6.56 0.41 -7.64
CA ILE A 278 6.94 -0.74 -6.80
C ILE A 278 7.60 -0.17 -5.55
N VAL A 279 6.80 -0.02 -4.50
CA VAL A 279 7.15 0.59 -3.22
C VAL A 279 7.68 -0.48 -2.26
N GLY A 280 8.85 -0.24 -1.66
CA GLY A 280 9.48 -1.19 -0.74
C GLY A 280 10.23 -0.51 0.41
N ASN A 281 10.45 -1.24 1.50
CA ASN A 281 11.47 -0.85 2.48
C ASN A 281 12.87 -1.25 1.99
N TRP A 282 13.93 -0.85 2.70
CA TRP A 282 15.31 -1.21 2.34
C TRP A 282 15.59 -2.72 2.38
N ASN A 283 15.00 -3.46 3.34
CA ASN A 283 15.10 -4.92 3.40
C ASN A 283 14.50 -5.60 2.15
N SER A 284 13.58 -4.92 1.46
CA SER A 284 12.89 -5.40 0.26
C SER A 284 13.48 -4.85 -1.06
N VAL A 285 14.67 -4.24 -1.06
CA VAL A 285 15.35 -3.74 -2.29
C VAL A 285 15.58 -4.83 -3.32
N ARG A 286 16.02 -6.03 -2.89
CA ARG A 286 16.19 -7.16 -3.81
C ARG A 286 14.86 -7.63 -4.37
N LEU A 287 13.85 -7.79 -3.50
CA LEU A 287 12.51 -8.22 -3.90
C LEU A 287 11.88 -7.26 -4.92
N GLY A 288 11.93 -5.95 -4.66
CA GLY A 288 11.43 -4.93 -5.58
C GLY A 288 12.16 -4.94 -6.94
N ARG A 289 13.47 -5.21 -6.97
CA ARG A 289 14.24 -5.35 -8.22
C ARG A 289 13.85 -6.60 -9.01
N ASP A 290 13.72 -7.75 -8.34
CA ASP A 290 13.41 -9.04 -8.97
C ASP A 290 11.96 -9.05 -9.51
N ILE A 291 11.04 -8.39 -8.80
CA ILE A 291 9.67 -8.08 -9.29
C ILE A 291 9.72 -7.12 -10.47
N GLN A 292 10.41 -5.98 -10.37
CA GLN A 292 10.47 -4.97 -11.44
C GLN A 292 11.04 -5.55 -12.74
N LYS A 293 12.08 -6.37 -12.67
CA LYS A 293 12.64 -7.08 -13.83
C LYS A 293 11.58 -7.92 -14.55
N SER A 294 10.63 -8.48 -13.80
CA SER A 294 9.55 -9.33 -14.32
C SER A 294 8.35 -8.51 -14.84
N MET A 295 8.19 -7.25 -14.40
CA MET A 295 7.10 -6.35 -14.81
C MET A 295 7.45 -5.40 -15.98
N ARG A 296 8.71 -4.95 -16.10
CA ARG A 296 9.19 -4.05 -17.19
C ARG A 296 8.82 -4.51 -18.61
N PRO A 297 8.70 -5.82 -18.94
CA PRO A 297 8.24 -6.24 -20.27
C PRO A 297 6.78 -5.87 -20.61
N PHE A 298 5.95 -5.46 -19.64
CA PHE A 298 4.51 -5.24 -19.85
C PHE A 298 4.10 -3.77 -19.77
N LEU A 299 4.69 -2.98 -18.87
CA LEU A 299 4.37 -1.56 -18.67
C LEU A 299 5.54 -0.77 -18.03
N PRO A 300 5.57 0.56 -18.15
CA PRO A 300 6.50 1.41 -17.41
C PRO A 300 6.43 1.16 -15.90
N THR A 301 7.59 1.08 -15.25
CA THR A 301 7.69 0.82 -13.81
C THR A 301 8.65 1.79 -13.12
N VAL A 302 8.28 2.25 -11.93
CA VAL A 302 9.15 3.04 -11.04
C VAL A 302 9.35 2.27 -9.74
N ARG A 303 10.59 1.88 -9.41
CA ARG A 303 10.89 1.31 -8.09
C ARG A 303 11.24 2.42 -7.11
N LEU A 304 10.71 2.34 -5.88
CA LEU A 304 10.99 3.28 -4.79
C LEU A 304 11.22 2.51 -3.49
N ASN A 305 12.49 2.26 -3.16
CA ASN A 305 12.90 1.69 -1.87
C ASN A 305 13.39 2.78 -0.90
N LEU A 306 12.61 3.04 0.15
CA LEU A 306 12.92 4.03 1.18
C LEU A 306 13.09 3.36 2.57
N PRO A 307 13.68 4.03 3.57
CA PRO A 307 13.63 3.53 4.94
C PRO A 307 12.17 3.50 5.42
N GLN A 308 11.82 2.51 6.24
CA GLN A 308 10.46 2.43 6.80
C GLN A 308 10.26 3.50 7.87
N ILE A 309 9.51 4.55 7.52
CA ILE A 309 9.06 5.59 8.44
C ILE A 309 7.55 5.41 8.60
N LYS A 310 7.09 5.07 9.81
CA LYS A 310 5.66 4.89 10.12
C LYS A 310 4.92 6.21 9.96
N GLY A 311 3.74 6.19 9.33
CA GLY A 311 2.95 7.40 9.11
C GLY A 311 3.40 8.22 7.89
N MET A 312 4.36 7.71 7.10
CA MET A 312 4.71 8.23 5.80
C MET A 312 4.03 7.35 4.74
N CYS A 313 3.55 7.96 3.64
CA CYS A 313 2.79 7.29 2.54
C CYS A 313 3.34 5.95 2.01
N MET A 314 4.60 5.64 2.26
CA MET A 314 5.25 4.37 1.94
C MET A 314 4.72 3.17 2.77
N ASP A 315 4.10 3.39 3.93
CA ASP A 315 3.52 2.35 4.79
C ASP A 315 1.98 2.32 4.78
N PHE A 316 1.34 2.95 3.79
CA PHE A 316 -0.12 3.06 3.67
C PHE A 316 -0.71 1.95 2.78
N SER A 317 -0.52 0.68 3.19
CA SER A 317 -1.36 -0.48 2.83
C SER A 317 -0.91 -1.74 3.61
N ASP A 318 -1.54 -2.88 3.35
CA ASP A 318 -1.37 -4.19 3.98
C ASP A 318 0.08 -4.68 4.16
N HIS A 319 0.99 -4.32 3.25
CA HIS A 319 2.41 -4.71 3.29
C HIS A 319 3.11 -4.23 4.57
N ARG A 320 2.64 -3.15 5.20
CA ARG A 320 3.16 -2.63 6.48
C ARG A 320 3.15 -3.68 7.59
N ASN A 321 2.15 -4.57 7.59
CA ASN A 321 1.96 -5.60 8.61
C ASN A 321 2.95 -6.76 8.47
N PHE A 322 3.44 -6.98 7.25
CA PHE A 322 4.54 -7.91 6.95
C PHE A 322 5.88 -7.31 7.35
N TRP A 323 6.11 -6.02 7.05
CA TRP A 323 7.30 -5.31 7.54
C TRP A 323 7.38 -5.27 9.08
N ALA A 324 6.24 -5.13 9.78
CA ALA A 324 6.15 -5.21 11.24
C ALA A 324 6.43 -6.62 11.83
N LYS A 325 6.83 -7.58 10.99
CA LYS A 325 7.26 -8.96 11.31
C LYS A 325 8.55 -9.35 10.57
N ASP A 326 9.29 -8.36 10.05
CA ASP A 326 10.51 -8.51 9.24
C ASP A 326 10.35 -9.40 7.98
N MET A 327 9.11 -9.56 7.50
CA MET A 327 8.80 -10.34 6.30
C MET A 327 9.03 -9.48 5.04
N PRO A 328 9.73 -10.00 4.00
CA PRO A 328 9.96 -9.25 2.76
C PRO A 328 8.64 -8.94 2.04
N ALA A 329 8.34 -7.65 1.84
CA ALA A 329 7.09 -7.21 1.22
C ALA A 329 7.26 -5.94 0.38
N VAL A 330 6.46 -5.81 -0.68
CA VAL A 330 6.35 -4.60 -1.50
C VAL A 330 4.88 -4.28 -1.77
N MET A 331 4.60 -3.02 -2.08
CA MET A 331 3.33 -2.53 -2.60
C MET A 331 3.48 -2.19 -4.07
N ILE A 332 2.50 -2.59 -4.88
CA ILE A 332 2.39 -2.26 -6.30
C ILE A 332 1.19 -1.35 -6.46
N THR A 333 1.43 -0.12 -6.89
CA THR A 333 0.43 0.96 -6.84
C THR A 333 0.59 1.96 -7.98
N ASP A 334 -0.50 2.56 -8.43
CA ASP A 334 -0.54 3.74 -9.28
C ASP A 334 -0.25 5.06 -8.52
N THR A 335 0.14 4.95 -7.25
CA THR A 335 0.47 6.04 -6.32
C THR A 335 -0.72 6.81 -5.74
N SER A 336 -1.95 6.32 -5.90
CA SER A 336 -3.10 6.77 -5.10
C SER A 336 -3.29 8.30 -5.20
N PHE A 337 -3.47 9.01 -4.07
CA PHE A 337 -3.65 10.46 -3.99
C PHE A 337 -2.53 11.32 -4.61
N PHE A 338 -1.38 10.75 -4.98
CA PHE A 338 -0.37 11.49 -5.76
C PHE A 338 -0.72 11.60 -7.26
N ARG A 339 -1.72 10.85 -7.73
CA ARG A 339 -2.13 10.77 -9.14
C ARG A 339 -3.66 10.78 -9.32
N ASN A 340 -4.39 9.97 -8.57
CA ASN A 340 -5.83 9.78 -8.70
C ASN A 340 -6.60 10.84 -7.87
N PRO A 341 -7.25 11.84 -8.50
CA PRO A 341 -8.02 12.86 -7.78
C PRO A 341 -9.34 12.32 -7.19
N ASN A 342 -9.66 11.05 -7.43
CA ASN A 342 -10.86 10.39 -6.91
C ASN A 342 -10.59 9.59 -5.62
N TYR A 343 -9.35 9.54 -5.12
CA TYR A 343 -9.02 8.83 -3.89
C TYR A 343 -9.88 9.29 -2.72
N HIS A 344 -10.52 8.32 -2.04
CA HIS A 344 -11.54 8.53 -1.01
C HIS A 344 -12.71 9.46 -1.43
N GLN A 345 -13.04 9.58 -2.72
CA GLN A 345 -14.15 10.38 -3.24
C GLN A 345 -15.27 9.52 -3.88
N PRO A 346 -16.52 10.03 -3.96
CA PRO A 346 -17.59 9.41 -4.74
C PRO A 346 -17.29 9.25 -6.25
N GLY A 347 -16.25 9.92 -6.75
CA GLY A 347 -15.77 9.82 -8.13
C GLY A 347 -14.97 8.54 -8.43
N ASP A 348 -14.59 7.74 -7.42
CA ASP A 348 -13.84 6.51 -7.65
C ASP A 348 -14.74 5.40 -8.22
N LEU A 349 -14.88 5.41 -9.54
CA LEU A 349 -15.89 4.64 -10.28
C LEU A 349 -15.24 3.69 -11.29
N PRO A 350 -15.86 2.53 -11.61
CA PRO A 350 -15.38 1.62 -12.67
C PRO A 350 -15.35 2.20 -14.09
N GLU A 351 -15.68 3.47 -14.24
CA GLU A 351 -15.61 4.26 -15.46
C GLU A 351 -14.33 5.13 -15.54
N THR A 352 -13.56 5.30 -14.45
CA THR A 352 -12.31 6.10 -14.42
C THR A 352 -11.03 5.29 -14.71
N LEU A 353 -11.09 3.96 -14.70
CA LEU A 353 -9.91 3.09 -14.75
C LEU A 353 -9.43 2.74 -16.17
N ASP A 354 -8.11 2.70 -16.37
CA ASP A 354 -7.45 2.17 -17.56
C ASP A 354 -7.29 0.65 -17.44
N TYR A 355 -8.34 -0.09 -17.84
CA TYR A 355 -8.34 -1.55 -17.81
C TYR A 355 -7.26 -2.22 -18.67
N ARG A 356 -6.70 -1.53 -19.67
CA ARG A 356 -5.61 -2.04 -20.50
C ARG A 356 -4.30 -2.01 -19.71
N ARG A 357 -3.97 -0.88 -19.09
CA ARG A 357 -2.79 -0.78 -18.21
C ARG A 357 -2.91 -1.63 -16.97
N MET A 358 -4.10 -1.68 -16.36
CA MET A 358 -4.42 -2.62 -15.27
C MET A 358 -4.16 -4.09 -15.68
N ALA A 359 -4.53 -4.49 -16.90
CA ALA A 359 -4.23 -5.82 -17.41
C ALA A 359 -2.72 -6.05 -17.63
N GLN A 360 -1.96 -5.02 -18.03
CA GLN A 360 -0.50 -5.07 -18.08
C GLN A 360 0.13 -5.22 -16.68
N VAL A 361 -0.38 -4.54 -15.65
CA VAL A 361 0.02 -4.74 -14.24
C VAL A 361 -0.15 -6.21 -13.87
N VAL A 362 -1.35 -6.77 -14.08
CA VAL A 362 -1.68 -8.16 -13.71
C VAL A 362 -0.79 -9.17 -14.45
N CYS A 363 -0.49 -8.97 -15.73
CA CYS A 363 0.45 -9.82 -16.46
C CYS A 363 1.89 -9.71 -15.92
N GLY A 364 2.35 -8.51 -15.55
CA GLY A 364 3.66 -8.31 -14.91
C GLY A 364 3.75 -8.95 -13.52
N VAL A 365 2.70 -8.82 -12.69
CA VAL A 365 2.62 -9.47 -11.37
C VAL A 365 2.58 -10.99 -11.52
N HIS A 366 1.85 -11.51 -12.51
CA HIS A 366 1.84 -12.95 -12.80
C HIS A 366 3.25 -13.48 -13.08
N GLN A 367 4.02 -12.83 -13.96
CA GLN A 367 5.41 -13.21 -14.22
C GLN A 367 6.30 -13.09 -12.98
N ALA A 368 6.12 -12.04 -12.16
CA ALA A 368 6.84 -11.88 -10.91
C ALA A 368 6.54 -13.02 -9.91
N VAL A 369 5.27 -13.43 -9.78
CA VAL A 369 4.84 -14.55 -8.93
C VAL A 369 5.39 -15.88 -9.45
N LEU A 370 5.32 -16.16 -10.76
CA LEU A 370 5.90 -17.36 -11.36
C LEU A 370 7.39 -17.46 -11.07
N HIS A 371 8.13 -16.38 -11.29
CA HIS A 371 9.57 -16.29 -11.05
C HIS A 371 9.88 -16.52 -9.56
N LEU A 372 9.27 -15.76 -8.65
CA LEU A 372 9.50 -15.87 -7.21
C LEU A 372 9.14 -17.23 -6.63
N ALA A 373 8.12 -17.90 -7.19
CA ALA A 373 7.64 -19.21 -6.74
C ALA A 373 8.35 -20.41 -7.39
N ALA A 374 9.13 -20.19 -8.46
CA ALA A 374 9.94 -21.22 -9.13
C ALA A 374 11.40 -21.28 -8.64
N GLU A 375 11.89 -20.26 -7.92
CA GLU A 375 13.27 -20.23 -7.42
C GLU A 375 13.56 -21.30 -6.35
N GLU A 376 14.21 -22.39 -6.72
CA GLU A 376 15.23 -23.00 -5.84
C GLU A 376 16.52 -22.15 -5.95
N LYS A 377 17.20 -21.94 -4.81
CA LYS A 377 18.50 -21.26 -4.67
C LYS A 377 19.34 -21.96 -3.61
#